data_AF-A0A7Z6XKA4-F1
#
_entry.id   AF-A0A7Z6XKA4-F1
#
_cell.length_a   1.000
_cell.length_b   1.000
_cell.length_c   1.000
_cell.angle_alpha   90.00
_cell.angle_beta   90.00
_cell.angle_gamma   90.00
#
_symmetry.space_group_name_H-M   'P 1'
#
loop_
_entity.id
_entity.type
_entity.pdbx_description
1 polymer ?
#
loop_
_entity_poly.entity_id
_entity_poly.type
_entity_poly.pdbx_seq_one_letter_code
_entity_poly.pdbx_strand_id
1 'polypeptide(L)' 'MGFADSTTVNVLLQGQTALGGRLRLAAPSPFVRRLIGMIGLDSAIPVLQDVDEAIDAALPS' A
#
# COMPACT_ATOMS: atom_id res chain seq x y z
N MET A 1 5.80 5.09 9.52
CA MET A 1 5.10 6.37 9.22
C MET A 1 3.89 6.52 10.13
N GLY A 2 3.76 7.63 10.86
CA GLY A 2 2.68 7.84 11.83
C GLY A 2 1.41 8.51 11.28
N PHE A 3 1.47 9.03 10.06
CA PHE A 3 0.40 9.83 9.47
C PHE A 3 0.33 9.61 7.95
N ALA A 4 -0.87 9.76 7.40
CA ALA A 4 -1.15 9.79 5.97
C ALA A 4 -2.41 10.65 5.75
N ASP A 5 -2.39 11.46 4.70
CA ASP A 5 -3.46 12.36 4.30
C ASP A 5 -3.94 12.06 2.86
N SER A 6 -4.82 12.91 2.34
CA SER A 6 -5.31 12.80 0.96
C SER A 6 -4.19 12.91 -0.08
N THR A 7 -3.15 13.70 0.18
CA THR A 7 -1.98 13.79 -0.72
C THR A 7 -1.21 12.47 -0.76
N THR A 8 -1.00 11.84 0.40
CA THR A 8 -0.37 10.52 0.50
C THR A 8 -1.16 9.47 -0.28
N VAL A 9 -2.48 9.43 -0.10
CA VAL A 9 -3.37 8.52 -0.83
C VAL A 9 -3.30 8.77 -2.34
N ASN A 10 -3.34 10.03 -2.76
CA ASN A 10 -3.25 10.38 -4.18
C ASN A 10 -1.94 9.91 -4.83
N VAL A 11 -0.80 10.07 -4.13
CA VAL A 11 0.50 9.58 -4.61
C VAL A 11 0.50 8.06 -4.74
N LEU A 12 -0.10 7.34 -3.80
CA LEU A 12 -0.22 5.88 -3.88
C LEU A 12 -1.08 5.44 -5.07
N LEU A 13 -2.19 6.11 -5.34
CA LEU A 13 -3.04 5.84 -6.50
C LEU A 13 -2.31 6.10 -7.82
N GLN A 14 -1.59 7.22 -7.92
CA GLN A 14 -0.76 7.53 -9.09
C GLN A 14 0.36 6.50 -9.26
N GLY A 15 1.01 6.10 -8.15
CA GLY A 15 2.00 5.05 -8.14
C GLY A 15 1.43 3.72 -8.63
N GLN A 16 0.19 3.39 -8.25
CA GLN A 16 -0.47 2.17 -8.71
C GLN A 16 -0.72 2.17 -10.22
N THR A 17 -1.07 3.33 -10.79
CA THR A 17 -1.18 3.47 -12.25
C THR A 17 0.17 3.27 -12.95
N ALA A 18 1.27 3.77 -12.36
CA ALA A 18 2.59 3.71 -12.97
C ALA A 18 3.30 2.35 -12.81
N LEU A 19 3.13 1.71 -11.66
CA LEU A 19 3.85 0.49 -11.28
C LEU A 19 2.99 -0.77 -11.36
N GLY A 20 1.66 -0.62 -11.44
CA GLY A 20 0.72 -1.73 -11.44
C GLY A 20 0.94 -2.64 -10.23
N GLY A 21 0.82 -3.95 -10.44
CA GLY A 21 0.97 -4.95 -9.37
C GLY A 21 2.37 -5.08 -8.76
N ARG A 22 3.33 -4.23 -9.17
CA ARG A 22 4.63 -4.10 -8.50
C ARG A 22 4.58 -3.18 -7.27
N LEU A 23 3.61 -2.26 -7.17
CA LEU A 23 3.47 -1.41 -6.00
C LEU A 23 2.82 -2.19 -4.84
N ARG A 24 3.47 -2.16 -3.68
CA ARG A 24 3.03 -2.83 -2.45
C ARG A 24 3.38 -1.98 -1.25
N LEU A 25 2.58 -2.09 -0.20
CA LEU A 25 2.83 -1.46 1.09
C LEU A 25 3.24 -2.52 2.10
N ALA A 26 4.28 -2.24 2.87
CA ALA A 26 4.80 -3.14 3.91
C ALA A 26 4.77 -2.43 5.27
N ALA A 27 4.40 -3.17 6.32
CA ALA A 27 4.45 -2.70 7.71
C ALA A 27 3.88 -1.28 7.94
N PRO A 28 2.65 -0.95 7.48
CA PRO A 28 2.03 0.32 7.83
C PRO A 28 1.84 0.42 9.34
N SER A 29 1.98 1.63 9.90
CA SER A 29 1.63 1.83 11.30
C SER A 29 0.14 1.52 11.54
N PRO A 30 -0.28 1.18 12.77
CA PRO A 30 -1.68 0.85 13.06
C PRO A 30 -2.67 1.93 12.59
N PHE A 31 -2.31 3.21 12.73
CA PHE A 31 -3.11 4.33 12.25
C PHE A 31 -3.27 4.31 10.73
N VAL A 32 -2.15 4.20 9.99
CA VAL A 32 -2.16 4.18 8.52
C VAL A 32 -2.89 2.94 8.01
N ARG A 33 -2.70 1.78 8.64
CA ARG A 33 -3.39 0.54 8.28
C ARG A 33 -4.91 0.69 8.41
N ARG A 34 -5.38 1.34 9.48
CA ARG A 34 -6.81 1.63 9.68
C ARG A 34 -7.34 2.59 8.62
N LEU A 35 -6.60 3.65 8.30
CA LEU A 35 -6.97 4.60 7.25
C LEU A 35 -7.13 3.89 5.90
N ILE A 36 -6.14 3.09 5.50
CA ILE A 36 -6.15 2.32 4.24
C ILE A 36 -7.41 1.46 4.14
N GLY A 37 -7.72 0.68 5.18
CA GLY A 37 -8.91 -0.19 5.18
C GLY A 37 -10.22 0.61 5.18
N MET A 38 -10.26 1.76 5.87
CA MET A 38 -11.44 2.63 5.89
C MET A 38 -11.79 3.19 4.50
N ILE A 39 -10.77 3.50 3.69
CA ILE A 39 -10.95 4.03 2.33
C ILE A 39 -10.95 2.92 1.25
N GLY A 40 -10.82 1.65 1.65
CA GLY A 40 -10.78 0.49 0.76
C GLY A 40 -9.56 0.44 -0.16
N LEU A 41 -8.45 1.11 0.20
CA LEU A 41 -7.24 1.18 -0.64
C LEU A 41 -6.52 -0.18 -0.71
N ASP A 42 -6.71 -1.03 0.29
CA ASP A 42 -6.22 -2.41 0.35
C ASP A 42 -6.82 -3.33 -0.73
N SER A 43 -7.94 -2.93 -1.35
CA SER A 43 -8.49 -3.62 -2.53
C SER A 43 -7.71 -3.33 -3.82
N ALA A 44 -6.98 -2.21 -3.86
CA ALA A 44 -6.25 -1.74 -5.04
C ALA A 44 -4.74 -1.97 -4.95
N ILE A 45 -4.17 -1.89 -3.74
CA ILE A 45 -2.73 -2.01 -3.49
C ILE A 45 -2.50 -3.05 -2.38
N PRO A 46 -1.69 -4.10 -2.62
CA PRO A 46 -1.36 -5.09 -1.59
C PRO A 46 -0.74 -4.45 -0.34
N VAL A 47 -1.24 -4.84 0.83
CA VAL A 47 -0.73 -4.41 2.13
C VAL A 47 -0.25 -5.62 2.91
N LEU A 48 1.06 -5.70 3.08
CA LEU A 48 1.77 -6.84 3.62
C LEU A 48 2.31 -6.53 5.01
N GLN A 49 2.54 -7.58 5.79
CA GLN A 49 2.91 -7.46 7.19
C GLN A 49 4.26 -6.78 7.35
N ASP A 50 5.24 -7.19 6.53
CA ASP A 50 6.61 -6.74 6.61
C ASP A 50 7.26 -6.64 5.21
N VAL A 51 8.49 -6.14 5.20
CA VAL A 51 9.24 -5.86 3.98
C VAL A 51 9.69 -7.16 3.31
N ASP A 52 10.02 -8.18 4.09
CA ASP A 52 10.47 -9.47 3.57
C ASP A 52 9.34 -10.13 2.76
N GLU A 53 8.13 -10.17 3.32
CA GLU A 53 6.93 -10.62 2.59
C GLU A 53 6.69 -9.81 1.31
N ALA A 54 6.94 -8.50 1.33
CA ALA A 54 6.75 -7.64 0.17
C ALA A 54 7.77 -7.86 -0.96
N ILE A 55 8.99 -8.27 -0.62
CA ILE A 55 10.03 -8.63 -1.58
C ILE A 55 9.76 -10.03 -2.14
N ASP A 56 9.41 -10.99 -1.29
CA ASP A 56 9.24 -12.39 -1.66
C ASP A 56 7.92 -12.66 -2.40
N ALA A 57 6.90 -11.81 -2.25
CA ALA A 57 5.64 -11.98 -2.93
C ALA A 57 5.81 -12.01 -4.47
N ALA A 58 5.26 -13.03 -5.11
CA ALA A 58 5.33 -13.20 -6.57
C ALA A 58 4.77 -11.96 -7.30
N LEU A 59 5.53 -11.40 -8.23
CA LEU A 59 5.04 -10.31 -9.08
C LEU A 59 3.91 -10.85 -9.97
N PRO A 60 2.77 -10.15 -10.06
CA PRO A 60 1.75 -10.49 -11.03
C PRO A 60 2.32 -10.32 -12.44
N SER A 61 2.10 -11.33 -13.29
CA SER A 61 2.55 -11.44 -14.67
C SER A 61 1.82 -10.49 -15.62
#